data_AF-A0A482ZT14-F1
#
_entry.id   AF-A0A482ZT14-F1
#
_cell.length_a   1.000
_cell.length_b   1.000
_cell.length_c   1.000
_cell.angle_alpha   90.00
_cell.angle_beta   90.00
_cell.angle_gamma   90.00
#
_symmetry.space_group_name_H-M   'P 1'
#
loop_
_entity.id
_entity.type
_entity.pdbx_description
1 polymer ?
#
loop_
_entity_poly.entity_id
_entity_poly.type
_entity_poly.pdbx_seq_one_letter_code
_entity_poly.pdbx_strand_id
1 'polypeptide(L)'
;MHAIAELKKKQVGFRMPTYLLNKVDKVIDKYEVNRSEFLNEATRRYLQKIQEEEVYERLGEAMQEVKLAMDGKIQLKSARLTIEELKNELKDS
;
A
#
# COMPACT_ATOMS: atom_id res chain seq x y z
N MET A 1 -0.60 4.46 14.41
CA MET A 1 -1.72 3.99 15.25
C MET A 1 -3.02 4.31 14.51
N HIS A 2 -3.97 3.38 14.48
CA HIS A 2 -5.29 3.60 13.86
C HIS A 2 -6.18 4.46 14.74
N ALA A 3 -7.06 5.26 14.14
CA ALA A 3 -8.05 6.02 14.90
C ALA A 3 -9.06 5.05 15.55
N ILE A 4 -9.61 5.41 16.72
CA ILE A 4 -10.56 4.55 17.46
C ILE A 4 -11.75 4.13 16.58
N ALA A 5 -12.20 5.02 15.69
CA ALA A 5 -13.27 4.72 14.74
C ALA A 5 -12.93 3.59 13.75
N GLU A 6 -11.66 3.46 13.36
CA GLU A 6 -11.17 2.45 12.41
C GLU A 6 -11.02 1.06 13.04
N LEU A 7 -10.96 0.99 14.38
CA LEU A 7 -10.94 -0.27 15.12
C LEU A 7 -12.33 -0.92 15.21
N LYS A 8 -13.41 -0.19 14.86
CA LYS A 8 -14.76 -0.74 14.85
C LYS A 8 -14.94 -1.67 13.65
N LYS A 9 -15.36 -2.90 13.92
CA LYS A 9 -15.70 -3.88 12.88
C LYS A 9 -17.00 -3.49 12.19
N LYS A 10 -17.00 -3.43 10.86
CA LYS A 10 -18.19 -3.26 10.02
C LYS A 10 -18.47 -4.56 9.28
N GLN A 11 -19.71 -5.04 9.31
CA GLN A 11 -20.11 -6.20 8.51
C GLN A 11 -20.22 -5.78 7.04
N VAL A 12 -19.62 -6.59 6.16
CA VAL A 12 -19.63 -6.38 4.72
C VAL A 12 -20.13 -7.65 4.03
N GLY A 13 -20.96 -7.49 2.99
CA GLY A 13 -21.33 -8.60 2.11
C GLY A 13 -20.23 -8.84 1.08
N PHE A 14 -19.73 -10.08 0.99
CA PHE A 14 -18.62 -10.44 0.11
C PHE A 14 -19.00 -11.62 -0.79
N ARG A 15 -18.73 -11.50 -2.09
CA ARG A 15 -18.93 -12.59 -3.06
C ARG A 15 -17.57 -13.15 -3.47
N MET A 16 -17.42 -14.46 -3.32
CA MET A 16 -16.20 -15.19 -3.67
C MET A 16 -16.54 -16.31 -4.66
N PRO A 17 -15.69 -16.57 -5.67
CA PRO A 17 -15.83 -17.76 -6.49
C PRO A 17 -15.76 -19.04 -5.63
N THR A 18 -16.65 -20.00 -5.89
CA THR A 18 -16.77 -21.24 -5.10
C THR A 18 -15.45 -21.99 -4.99
N TYR A 19 -14.67 -22.07 -6.06
CA TYR A 19 -13.38 -22.77 -6.05
C TYR A 19 -12.39 -22.14 -5.06
N LEU A 20 -12.45 -20.82 -4.87
CA LEU A 20 -11.56 -20.09 -3.97
C LEU A 20 -12.03 -20.26 -2.54
N LEU A 21 -13.35 -20.18 -2.29
CA LEU A 21 -13.94 -20.45 -0.99
C LEU A 21 -13.57 -21.86 -0.51
N ASN A 22 -13.68 -22.87 -1.38
CA ASN A 22 -13.30 -24.24 -1.06
C ASN A 22 -11.82 -24.38 -0.67
N LYS A 23 -10.91 -23.58 -1.27
CA LYS A 23 -9.49 -23.57 -0.90
C LYS A 23 -9.29 -22.92 0.47
N VAL A 24 -9.97 -21.80 0.71
CA VAL A 24 -9.93 -21.07 1.99
C VAL A 24 -10.44 -21.96 3.12
N ASP A 25 -11.58 -22.62 2.92
CA ASP A 25 -12.19 -23.50 3.91
C ASP A 25 -11.29 -24.69 4.26
N LYS A 26 -10.62 -25.31 3.29
CA LYS A 26 -9.61 -26.35 3.56
C LYS A 26 -8.46 -25.86 4.45
N VAL A 27 -8.03 -24.62 4.29
CA VAL A 27 -6.96 -24.03 5.12
C VAL A 27 -7.50 -23.72 6.51
N ILE A 28 -8.70 -23.15 6.59
CA ILE A 28 -9.41 -22.88 7.86
C ILE A 28 -9.55 -24.15 8.68
N ASP A 29 -10.04 -25.23 8.07
CA ASP A 29 -10.22 -26.51 8.73
C ASP A 29 -8.89 -27.12 9.16
N LYS A 30 -7.85 -27.04 8.31
CA LYS A 30 -6.53 -27.62 8.59
C LYS A 30 -5.80 -26.94 9.74
N TYR A 31 -5.95 -25.62 9.86
CA TYR A 31 -5.22 -24.82 10.85
C TYR A 31 -6.12 -24.30 11.98
N GLU A 32 -7.38 -24.73 12.03
CA GLU A 32 -8.39 -24.34 13.01
C GLU A 32 -8.52 -22.82 13.20
N VAL A 33 -8.37 -22.06 12.10
CA VAL A 33 -8.42 -20.60 12.12
C VAL A 33 -9.81 -20.07 11.78
N ASN A 34 -10.22 -18.97 12.40
CA ASN A 34 -11.52 -18.38 12.09
C ASN A 34 -11.55 -17.79 10.66
N ARG A 35 -12.64 -18.00 9.91
CA ARG A 35 -12.79 -17.47 8.54
C ARG A 35 -12.60 -15.96 8.46
N SER A 36 -13.15 -15.19 9.40
CA SER A 36 -12.98 -13.74 9.42
C SER A 36 -11.55 -13.34 9.73
N GLU A 37 -10.86 -14.05 10.60
CA GLU A 37 -9.45 -13.82 10.91
C GLU A 37 -8.57 -14.08 9.68
N PHE A 38 -8.77 -15.22 9.02
CA PHE A 38 -8.08 -15.56 7.79
C PHE A 38 -8.25 -14.47 6.71
N LEU A 39 -9.50 -14.03 6.48
CA LEU A 39 -9.80 -13.01 5.47
C LEU A 39 -9.22 -11.63 5.86
N ASN A 40 -9.23 -11.26 7.13
CA ASN A 40 -8.63 -10.02 7.60
C ASN A 40 -7.11 -10.01 7.40
N GLU A 41 -6.43 -11.10 7.75
CA GLU A 41 -4.98 -11.20 7.56
C GLU A 41 -4.58 -11.30 6.08
N ALA A 42 -5.35 -12.03 5.27
CA ALA A 42 -5.15 -12.04 3.82
C ALA A 42 -5.30 -10.64 3.22
N THR A 43 -6.32 -9.88 3.66
CA THR A 43 -6.54 -8.50 3.22
C THR A 43 -5.39 -7.60 3.64
N ARG A 44 -4.94 -7.68 4.89
CA ARG A 44 -3.81 -6.87 5.40
C ARG A 44 -2.54 -7.14 4.60
N ARG A 45 -2.20 -8.41 4.37
CA ARG A 45 -1.00 -8.79 3.59
C ARG A 45 -1.08 -8.31 2.15
N TYR A 46 -2.25 -8.38 1.54
CA TYR A 46 -2.41 -7.90 0.17
C TYR A 46 -2.25 -6.38 0.06
N LEU A 47 -2.81 -5.61 1.01
CA LEU A 47 -2.62 -4.17 1.08
C LEU A 47 -1.15 -3.78 1.29
N GLN A 48 -0.44 -4.50 2.17
CA GLN A 48 1.00 -4.28 2.38
C GLN A 48 1.80 -4.54 1.10
N LYS A 49 1.50 -5.62 0.36
CA LYS A 49 2.17 -5.93 -0.90
C LYS A 49 1.97 -4.83 -1.95
N ILE A 50 0.76 -4.29 -2.08
CA ILE A 50 0.48 -3.16 -2.99
C ILE A 50 1.31 -1.95 -2.59
N GLN A 51 1.35 -1.60 -1.29
CA GLN A 51 2.14 -0.47 -0.81
C GLN A 51 3.64 -0.66 -1.05
N GLU A 52 4.15 -1.87 -0.84
CA GLU A 52 5.54 -2.21 -1.14
C GLU A 52 5.84 -2.04 -2.63
N GLU A 53 4.97 -2.55 -3.51
CA GLU A 53 5.12 -2.41 -4.96
C GLU A 53 5.15 -0.92 -5.38
N GLU A 54 4.23 -0.09 -4.87
CA GLU A 54 4.23 1.35 -5.12
C GLU A 54 5.52 2.04 -4.65
N VAL A 55 6.06 1.62 -3.49
CA VAL A 55 7.32 2.16 -2.97
C VAL A 55 8.50 1.74 -3.86
N TYR A 56 8.54 0.48 -4.31
CA TYR A 56 9.60 0.01 -5.20
C TYR A 56 9.54 0.67 -6.57
N GLU A 57 8.36 0.92 -7.12
CA GLU A 57 8.19 1.69 -8.36
C GLU A 57 8.74 3.11 -8.21
N ARG A 58 8.28 3.85 -7.20
CA ARG A 58 8.76 5.23 -6.94
C ARG A 58 10.26 5.28 -6.65
N LEU A 59 10.79 4.28 -5.96
CA LEU A 59 12.23 4.17 -5.71
C LEU A 59 12.99 3.94 -7.02
N GLY A 60 12.47 3.09 -7.90
CA GLY A 60 13.01 2.87 -9.23
C GLY A 60 13.05 4.16 -10.06
N GLU A 61 11.95 4.92 -10.08
CA GLU A 61 11.87 6.22 -10.74
C GLU A 61 12.91 7.20 -10.17
N ALA A 62 12.98 7.33 -8.84
CA ALA A 62 13.94 8.21 -8.18
C ALA A 62 15.39 7.80 -8.50
N MET A 63 15.71 6.50 -8.52
CA MET A 63 17.04 6.02 -8.92
C MET A 63 17.36 6.34 -10.38
N GLN A 64 16.38 6.27 -11.28
CA GLN A 64 16.56 6.68 -12.67
C GLN A 64 16.81 8.18 -12.79
N GLU A 65 16.06 9.01 -12.08
CA GLU A 65 16.29 10.46 -12.02
C GLU A 65 17.70 10.77 -11.51
N VAL A 66 18.12 10.14 -10.41
CA VAL A 66 19.49 10.31 -9.88
C VAL A 66 20.54 9.91 -10.91
N LYS A 67 20.36 8.79 -11.61
CA LYS A 67 21.28 8.36 -12.68
C LYS A 67 21.34 9.39 -13.81
N LEU A 68 20.20 9.89 -14.27
CA LEU A 68 20.16 10.94 -15.31
C LEU A 68 20.85 12.22 -14.85
N ALA A 69 20.77 12.55 -13.56
CA ALA A 69 21.43 13.70 -12.99
C ALA A 69 22.95 13.52 -12.88
N MET A 70 23.41 12.34 -12.47
CA MET A 70 24.82 11.97 -12.48
C MET A 70 25.41 11.98 -13.90
N ASP A 71 24.62 11.55 -14.89
CA ASP A 71 24.95 11.61 -16.31
C ASP A 71 24.91 13.06 -16.87
N GLY A 72 24.54 14.06 -16.07
CA GLY A 72 24.43 15.46 -16.48
C GLY A 72 23.27 15.76 -17.43
N LYS A 73 22.33 14.83 -17.61
CA LYS A 73 21.17 14.95 -18.51
C LYS A 73 20.02 15.72 -17.88
N ILE A 74 19.94 15.75 -16.55
CA ILE A 74 18.96 16.54 -15.79
C ILE A 74 19.65 17.22 -14.60
N GLN A 75 19.08 18.33 -14.10
CA GLN A 75 19.49 18.92 -12.82
C GLN A 75 18.46 18.54 -11.75
N LEU A 76 18.91 17.90 -10.66
CA LEU A 76 18.04 17.64 -9.52
C LEU A 76 17.78 18.95 -8.79
N LYS A 77 16.50 19.30 -8.63
CA LYS A 77 16.12 20.35 -7.68
C LYS A 77 16.50 19.91 -6.27
N SER A 78 17.08 20.80 -5.48
CA SER A 78 17.38 20.47 -4.08
C SER A 78 16.07 20.18 -3.32
N ALA A 79 16.06 19.18 -2.44
CA ALA A 79 14.89 18.82 -1.64
C ALA A 79 14.34 20.00 -0.81
N ARG A 80 15.19 20.98 -0.46
CA ARG A 80 14.76 22.22 0.22
C ARG A 80 13.87 23.09 -0.68
N LEU A 81 14.17 23.19 -1.97
CA LEU A 81 13.37 23.97 -2.92
C LEU A 81 11.99 23.31 -3.14
N THR A 82 11.95 21.98 -3.24
CA THR A 82 10.69 21.23 -3.42
C THR A 82 9.75 21.36 -2.22
N ILE A 83 10.28 21.39 -1.00
CA ILE A 83 9.47 21.57 0.22
C ILE A 83 8.90 23.00 0.31
N GLU A 84 9.64 24.03 -0.12
CA GLU A 84 9.11 25.40 -0.15
C GLU A 84 8.06 25.59 -1.25
N GLU A 85 8.26 25.00 -2.44
CA GLU A 85 7.26 24.99 -3.52
C GLU A 85 5.94 24.36 -3.04
N LEU A 86 5.99 23.16 -2.43
CA LEU A 86 4.81 22.48 -1.88
C LEU A 86 4.11 23.24 -0.75
N LYS A 87 4.87 23.95 0.09
CA LYS A 87 4.30 24.80 1.15
C LYS A 87 3.58 26.03 0.62
N ASN A 88 4.04 26.57 -0.52
CA ASN A 88 3.39 27.72 -1.14
C ASN A 88 2.10 27.28 -1.86
N GLU A 89 2.10 26.15 -2.56
CA GLU A 89 0.89 25.60 -3.20
C GLU A 89 -0.24 25.31 -2.20
N LEU A 90 0.09 24.87 -0.97
CA LEU A 90 -0.89 24.64 0.10
C LEU A 90 -1.41 25.92 0.77
N LYS A 91 -0.76 27.07 0.59
CA LYS A 91 -1.24 28.36 1.11
C LYS A 91 -2.18 29.08 0.14
N ASP A 92 -2.11 28.73 -1.13
CA ASP A 92 -2.91 29.30 -2.20
C ASP A 92 -4.18 28.46 -2.52
N SER A 93 -4.47 27.40 -1.75
CA SER A 93 -5.73 26.61 -1.75
C SER A 93 -6.51 26.77 -0.45
#